data_AF-A0AAD5UE42-F1
#
_entry.id   AF-A0AAD5UE42-F1
#
_cell.length_a   1.000
_cell.length_b   1.000
_cell.length_c   1.000
_cell.angle_alpha   90.00
_cell.angle_beta   90.00
_cell.angle_gamma   90.00
#
_symmetry.space_group_name_H-M   'P 1'
#
loop_
_entity.id
_entity.type
_entity.pdbx_description
1 polymer ?
#
loop_
_entity_poly.entity_id
_entity_poly.type
_entity_poly.pdbx_seq_one_letter_code
_entity_poly.pdbx_strand_id
1 'polypeptide(L)'
;MNGDNMEGTQVIVGWNNNGKYMISDRKSTATILPLPFPNTASKITTLQVPAPSWANLAFSFTRPLSNTDIKLTNSSIYSYAYADHPVRTPTDPNTSFDIHDRHGGFGPLDFTTLKVTNSNGTVPAPKVVAGPSSGILVLPDNFSYSTLVTVHAYLLMFAWIVCPFIGIYIARYLKTALGIWWLRLHTLFMLVGVCICSVTGILFIFLYRPGPHFGMDGNNPHKLIGILVTGLLFAQMILGVVSDQLFEVNRTSIPWYDRAHWWLGRLTFLAALVNMYFGFSLFKSNFGSDMASYLPYVGYALAGVGVLAMIAGHFIHGGQDNHVAPLAEPVKQNDFKPPPDYEDRFQNRYPPQDRNPDRYQSSDRYNSSPRSPGGYTQRQERQRTQERRRDDRYREDRNYRR
;
A
#
# COMPACT_ATOMS: atom_id res chain seq x y z
N MET A 1 15.88 -8.09 -21.73
CA MET A 1 16.88 -8.68 -20.80
C MET A 1 18.09 -7.75 -20.72
N ASN A 2 18.74 -7.62 -19.55
CA ASN A 2 20.01 -6.88 -19.46
C ASN A 2 21.08 -7.71 -20.19
N GLY A 3 21.36 -7.39 -21.46
CA GLY A 3 22.21 -8.20 -22.33
C GLY A 3 23.56 -8.51 -21.70
N ASP A 4 24.13 -7.55 -20.98
CA ASP A 4 25.46 -7.66 -20.36
C ASP A 4 25.59 -8.85 -19.38
N ASN A 5 24.49 -9.23 -18.70
CA ASN A 5 24.50 -10.37 -17.78
C ASN A 5 24.38 -11.73 -18.48
N MET A 6 24.15 -11.73 -19.79
CA MET A 6 24.00 -12.93 -20.59
C MET A 6 25.26 -13.27 -21.40
N GLU A 7 26.32 -12.45 -21.37
CA GLU A 7 27.54 -12.76 -22.10
C GLU A 7 28.09 -14.15 -21.70
N GLY A 8 28.40 -14.98 -22.69
CA GLY A 8 28.94 -16.32 -22.48
C GLY A 8 27.93 -17.37 -22.02
N THR A 9 26.65 -17.03 -21.85
CA THR A 9 25.60 -18.00 -21.51
C THR A 9 25.12 -18.81 -22.73
N GLN A 10 24.53 -19.97 -22.48
CA GLN A 10 23.96 -20.82 -23.54
C GLN A 10 22.56 -20.33 -23.85
N VAL A 11 22.27 -20.13 -25.13
CA VAL A 11 20.94 -19.86 -25.63
C VAL A 11 20.52 -21.03 -26.50
N ILE A 12 19.35 -21.58 -26.24
CA ILE A 12 18.73 -22.59 -27.09
C ILE A 12 17.59 -21.90 -27.80
N VAL A 13 17.70 -21.79 -29.11
CA VAL A 13 16.69 -21.15 -29.97
C VAL A 13 15.95 -22.25 -30.69
N GLY A 14 14.61 -22.20 -30.70
CA GLY A 14 13.80 -23.11 -31.51
C GLY A 14 12.71 -22.38 -32.28
N TRP A 15 12.40 -22.88 -33.47
CA TRP A 15 11.40 -22.29 -34.36
C TRP A 15 10.68 -23.37 -35.18
N ASN A 16 9.57 -22.98 -35.80
CA ASN A 16 8.82 -23.80 -36.74
C ASN A 16 9.37 -23.59 -38.17
N ASN A 17 9.61 -24.70 -38.86
CA ASN A 17 9.99 -24.79 -40.26
C ASN A 17 8.97 -25.69 -40.97
N ASN A 18 7.86 -25.10 -41.44
CA ASN A 18 6.81 -25.78 -42.20
C ASN A 18 6.29 -27.07 -41.53
N GLY A 19 5.97 -26.98 -40.24
CA GLY A 19 5.46 -28.10 -39.44
C GLY A 19 6.52 -29.00 -38.83
N LYS A 20 7.81 -28.75 -39.12
CA LYS A 20 8.94 -29.37 -38.41
C LYS A 20 9.55 -28.35 -37.45
N TYR A 21 9.93 -28.79 -36.26
CA TYR A 21 10.67 -27.93 -35.35
C TYR A 21 12.16 -28.01 -35.63
N MET A 22 12.85 -26.87 -35.49
CA MET A 22 14.29 -26.73 -35.59
C MET A 22 14.81 -26.17 -34.26
N ILE A 23 16.04 -26.54 -33.89
CA ILE A 23 16.73 -25.94 -32.73
C ILE A 23 18.17 -25.58 -33.09
N SER A 24 18.71 -24.58 -32.40
CA SER A 24 20.07 -24.10 -32.53
C SER A 24 20.63 -23.79 -31.15
N ASP A 25 21.76 -24.41 -30.82
CA ASP A 25 22.53 -24.02 -29.65
C ASP A 25 23.38 -22.80 -30.02
N ARG A 26 23.33 -21.75 -29.20
CA ARG A 26 24.06 -20.51 -29.42
C ARG A 26 24.76 -20.02 -28.16
N LYS A 27 25.86 -19.29 -28.35
CA LYS A 27 26.57 -18.56 -27.30
C LYS A 27 26.11 -17.11 -27.32
N SER A 28 25.57 -16.65 -26.20
CA SER A 28 25.18 -15.25 -26.06
C SER A 28 26.41 -14.34 -26.04
N THR A 29 26.35 -13.27 -26.83
CA THR A 29 27.35 -12.18 -26.92
C THR A 29 26.77 -10.89 -26.34
N ALA A 30 26.04 -11.03 -25.22
CA ALA A 30 25.30 -9.97 -24.55
C ALA A 30 24.12 -9.39 -25.35
N THR A 31 24.29 -8.19 -25.91
CA THR A 31 23.22 -7.42 -26.57
C THR A 31 23.12 -7.68 -28.07
N ILE A 32 24.06 -8.45 -28.63
CA ILE A 32 24.11 -8.82 -30.04
C ILE A 32 23.50 -10.22 -30.25
N LEU A 33 23.01 -10.49 -31.46
CA LEU A 33 22.51 -11.79 -31.88
C LEU A 33 23.45 -12.92 -31.42
N PRO A 34 22.97 -13.91 -30.64
CA PRO A 34 23.80 -15.03 -30.19
C PRO A 34 24.45 -15.76 -31.36
N LEU A 35 25.72 -16.10 -31.20
CA LEU A 35 26.50 -16.81 -32.22
C LEU A 35 26.23 -18.31 -32.16
N PRO A 36 25.99 -18.99 -33.29
CA PRO A 36 25.75 -20.43 -33.28
C PRO A 36 26.98 -21.20 -32.81
N PHE A 37 26.75 -22.28 -32.05
CA PHE A 37 27.81 -23.25 -31.78
C PHE A 37 28.10 -24.07 -33.04
N PRO A 38 29.38 -24.43 -33.30
CA PRO A 38 29.74 -25.28 -34.44
C PRO A 38 29.00 -26.62 -34.44
N ASN A 39 28.70 -27.15 -33.24
CA ASN A 39 27.97 -28.39 -33.05
C ASN A 39 26.76 -28.15 -32.15
N THR A 40 25.55 -28.25 -32.70
CA THR A 40 24.32 -28.24 -31.90
C THR A 40 24.21 -29.59 -31.18
N ALA A 41 24.45 -29.59 -29.88
CA ALA A 41 24.43 -30.79 -29.05
C ALA A 41 23.01 -31.12 -28.58
N SER A 42 22.15 -30.10 -28.46
CA SER A 42 20.74 -30.28 -28.12
C SER A 42 20.01 -31.01 -29.25
N LYS A 43 19.04 -31.87 -28.89
CA LYS A 43 18.19 -32.60 -29.85
C LYS A 43 16.73 -32.43 -29.50
N ILE A 44 15.89 -32.27 -30.52
CA ILE A 44 14.44 -32.26 -30.34
C ILE A 44 13.99 -33.65 -29.91
N THR A 45 13.07 -33.69 -28.96
CA THR A 45 12.43 -34.91 -28.49
C THR A 45 10.91 -34.76 -28.54
N THR A 46 10.20 -35.88 -28.40
CA THR A 46 8.74 -35.89 -28.28
C THR A 46 8.33 -34.98 -27.13
N LEU A 47 7.26 -34.21 -27.37
CA LEU A 47 6.73 -33.29 -26.39
C LEU A 47 6.35 -34.04 -25.10
N GLN A 48 6.97 -33.66 -23.98
CA GLN A 48 6.77 -34.36 -22.70
C GLN A 48 5.50 -33.92 -21.97
N VAL A 49 4.92 -32.78 -22.34
CA VAL A 49 3.69 -32.23 -21.79
C VAL A 49 2.79 -31.81 -22.95
N PRO A 50 1.50 -32.18 -23.00
CA PRO A 50 0.62 -31.78 -24.08
C PRO A 50 0.70 -30.28 -24.36
N ALA A 51 0.83 -29.91 -25.64
CA ALA A 51 0.86 -28.51 -26.03
C ALA A 51 -0.50 -27.87 -25.67
N PRO A 52 -0.52 -26.72 -24.99
CA PRO A 52 -1.75 -25.97 -24.80
C PRO A 52 -2.39 -25.65 -26.16
N SER A 53 -3.72 -25.62 -26.23
CA SER A 53 -4.46 -25.34 -27.47
C SER A 53 -4.16 -23.96 -28.08
N TRP A 54 -3.63 -23.03 -27.27
CA TRP A 54 -3.24 -21.69 -27.70
C TRP A 54 -1.78 -21.58 -28.16
N ALA A 55 -0.97 -22.63 -28.02
CA ALA A 55 0.46 -22.57 -28.32
C ALA A 55 0.74 -22.77 -29.82
N ASN A 56 1.27 -21.73 -30.47
CA ASN A 56 1.73 -21.79 -31.87
C ASN A 56 3.06 -22.54 -32.04
N LEU A 57 3.82 -22.66 -30.94
CA LEU A 57 5.12 -23.32 -30.90
C LEU A 57 5.23 -24.10 -29.59
N ALA A 58 5.43 -25.42 -29.69
CA ALA A 58 5.68 -26.28 -28.56
C ALA A 58 6.66 -27.38 -28.96
N PHE A 59 7.82 -27.41 -28.31
CA PHE A 59 8.81 -28.46 -28.50
C PHE A 59 9.46 -28.82 -27.17
N SER A 60 9.89 -30.07 -27.06
CA SER A 60 10.79 -30.52 -26.00
C SER A 60 12.14 -30.79 -26.62
N PHE A 61 13.21 -30.57 -25.86
CA PHE A 61 14.56 -30.89 -26.29
C PHE A 61 15.33 -31.55 -25.16
N THR A 62 16.33 -32.34 -25.53
CA THR A 62 17.31 -32.92 -24.62
C THR A 62 18.65 -32.26 -24.85
N ARG A 63 19.39 -32.00 -23.78
CA ARG A 63 20.75 -31.49 -23.82
C ARG A 63 21.69 -32.50 -23.16
N PRO A 64 22.80 -32.91 -23.81
CA PRO A 64 23.75 -33.82 -23.21
C PRO A 64 24.56 -33.12 -22.11
N LEU A 65 24.79 -33.82 -21.00
CA LEU A 65 25.60 -33.34 -19.87
C LEU A 65 27.09 -33.20 -20.23
N SER A 66 27.55 -33.98 -21.20
CA SER A 66 28.92 -33.96 -21.70
C SER A 66 29.22 -32.78 -22.62
N ASN A 67 28.26 -31.89 -22.90
CA ASN A 67 28.54 -30.70 -23.70
C ASN A 67 29.47 -29.76 -22.90
N THR A 68 30.72 -29.65 -23.36
CA THR A 68 31.83 -28.96 -22.70
C THR A 68 31.72 -27.44 -22.73
N ASP A 69 30.88 -26.89 -23.61
CA ASP A 69 30.91 -25.45 -23.87
C ASP A 69 30.40 -24.64 -22.68
N ILE A 70 29.41 -25.15 -21.92
CA ILE A 70 28.83 -24.47 -20.75
C ILE A 70 28.45 -25.50 -19.69
N LYS A 71 29.14 -25.48 -18.54
CA LYS A 71 28.82 -26.38 -17.42
C LYS A 71 27.46 -26.00 -16.81
N LEU A 72 26.54 -26.96 -16.72
CA LEU A 72 25.36 -26.80 -15.86
C LEU A 72 25.85 -26.75 -14.41
N THR A 73 25.67 -25.61 -13.77
CA THR A 73 25.88 -25.50 -12.32
C THR A 73 24.64 -26.03 -11.60
N ASN A 74 24.82 -26.44 -10.35
CA ASN A 74 23.77 -27.04 -9.51
C ASN A 74 22.52 -26.18 -9.33
N SER A 75 22.59 -24.89 -9.65
CA SER A 75 21.50 -23.93 -9.61
C SER A 75 21.72 -22.91 -10.73
N SER A 76 20.83 -22.88 -11.71
CA SER A 76 20.88 -21.92 -12.82
C SER A 76 19.52 -21.23 -12.99
N ILE A 77 19.55 -19.91 -13.15
CA ILE A 77 18.38 -19.12 -13.55
C ILE A 77 18.24 -19.27 -15.06
N TYR A 78 17.07 -19.71 -15.51
CA TYR A 78 16.75 -19.77 -16.92
C TYR A 78 16.00 -18.51 -17.31
N SER A 79 16.35 -18.01 -18.48
CA SER A 79 15.61 -16.94 -19.12
C SER A 79 14.97 -17.49 -20.39
N TYR A 80 13.78 -17.01 -20.72
CA TYR A 80 13.09 -17.34 -21.96
C TYR A 80 12.74 -16.08 -22.71
N ALA A 81 12.69 -16.19 -24.03
CA ALA A 81 12.26 -15.14 -24.93
C ALA A 81 11.54 -15.76 -26.12
N TYR A 82 10.59 -15.04 -26.71
CA TYR A 82 9.91 -15.45 -27.93
C TYR A 82 9.47 -14.24 -28.77
N ALA A 83 9.32 -14.46 -30.06
CA ALA A 83 8.86 -13.50 -31.06
C ALA A 83 7.79 -14.17 -31.92
N ASP A 84 6.87 -13.38 -32.46
CA ASP A 84 5.84 -13.86 -33.39
C ASP A 84 6.26 -13.66 -34.88
N HIS A 85 7.55 -13.38 -35.11
CA HIS A 85 8.13 -13.17 -36.43
C HIS A 85 8.97 -14.37 -36.88
N PRO A 86 8.91 -14.76 -38.17
CA PRO A 86 9.69 -15.89 -38.67
C PRO A 86 11.19 -15.56 -38.70
N VAL A 87 12.00 -16.61 -38.57
CA VAL A 87 13.44 -16.50 -38.84
C VAL A 87 13.70 -16.29 -40.34
N ARG A 88 14.83 -15.69 -40.71
CA ARG A 88 15.12 -15.34 -42.11
C ARG A 88 15.22 -16.56 -43.03
N THR A 89 15.85 -17.62 -42.56
CA THR A 89 16.06 -18.87 -43.31
C THR A 89 15.69 -20.07 -42.44
N PRO A 90 14.41 -20.52 -42.44
CA PRO A 90 13.92 -21.54 -41.50
C PRO A 90 14.61 -22.90 -41.54
N THR A 91 15.30 -23.21 -42.64
CA THR A 91 16.04 -24.46 -42.82
C THR A 91 17.49 -24.39 -42.32
N ASP A 92 18.01 -23.18 -42.04
CA ASP A 92 19.38 -22.97 -41.60
C ASP A 92 19.45 -22.82 -40.08
N PRO A 93 20.12 -23.74 -39.33
CA PRO A 93 20.28 -23.61 -37.89
C PRO A 93 21.04 -22.34 -37.47
N ASN A 94 21.81 -21.74 -38.37
CA ASN A 94 22.59 -20.52 -38.16
C ASN A 94 21.85 -19.25 -38.57
N THR A 95 20.59 -19.35 -39.00
CA THR A 95 19.79 -18.20 -39.44
C THR A 95 19.79 -17.08 -38.41
N SER A 96 19.84 -15.84 -38.87
CA SER A 96 19.53 -14.70 -38.01
C SER A 96 18.03 -14.62 -37.74
N PHE A 97 17.70 -13.98 -36.63
CA PHE A 97 16.35 -13.65 -36.22
C PHE A 97 16.34 -12.25 -35.59
N ASP A 98 15.18 -11.62 -35.62
CA ASP A 98 15.02 -10.29 -35.05
C ASP A 98 14.88 -10.37 -33.52
N ILE A 99 14.88 -9.21 -32.87
CA ILE A 99 14.73 -9.15 -31.41
C ILE A 99 13.38 -9.74 -30.99
N HIS A 100 13.38 -10.41 -29.83
CA HIS A 100 12.17 -10.95 -29.25
C HIS A 100 11.22 -9.86 -28.76
N ASP A 101 9.92 -10.08 -28.92
CA ASP A 101 8.88 -9.17 -28.43
C ASP A 101 8.60 -9.38 -26.94
N ARG A 102 8.84 -10.61 -26.46
CA ARG A 102 8.48 -11.03 -25.10
C ARG A 102 9.61 -11.84 -24.48
N HIS A 103 9.80 -11.65 -23.18
CA HIS A 103 10.82 -12.34 -22.42
C HIS A 103 10.47 -12.44 -20.94
N GLY A 104 11.12 -13.37 -20.25
CA GLY A 104 11.02 -13.54 -18.81
C GLY A 104 12.11 -14.47 -18.30
N GLY A 105 11.99 -14.88 -17.05
CA GLY A 105 12.86 -15.88 -16.46
C GLY A 105 12.11 -16.78 -15.48
N PHE A 106 12.66 -17.97 -15.27
CA PHE A 106 12.23 -18.94 -14.27
C PHE A 106 13.46 -19.59 -13.64
N GLY A 107 13.38 -19.88 -12.35
CA GLY A 107 14.44 -20.60 -11.65
C GLY A 107 14.61 -20.20 -10.19
N PRO A 108 15.61 -20.81 -9.50
CA PRO A 108 16.58 -21.72 -10.11
C PRO A 108 16.00 -23.10 -10.39
N LEU A 109 16.42 -23.68 -11.53
CA LEU A 109 16.28 -25.11 -11.74
C LEU A 109 17.42 -25.81 -11.00
N ASP A 110 17.06 -26.69 -10.08
CA ASP A 110 18.00 -27.56 -9.37
C ASP A 110 18.26 -28.81 -10.21
N PHE A 111 19.49 -28.92 -10.72
CA PHE A 111 19.92 -30.06 -11.53
C PHE A 111 20.58 -31.17 -10.72
N THR A 112 20.75 -30.99 -9.40
CA THR A 112 21.35 -32.01 -8.53
C THR A 112 20.46 -33.23 -8.32
N THR A 113 19.14 -33.07 -8.50
CA THR A 113 18.15 -34.14 -8.35
C THR A 113 17.72 -34.76 -9.68
N LEU A 114 18.24 -34.26 -10.82
CA LEU A 114 17.91 -34.84 -12.12
C LEU A 114 18.53 -36.24 -12.27
N LYS A 115 17.65 -37.25 -12.37
CA LYS A 115 18.06 -38.59 -12.83
C LYS A 115 18.42 -38.51 -14.30
N VAL A 116 19.72 -38.61 -14.60
CA VAL A 116 20.24 -38.84 -15.95
C VAL A 116 19.62 -40.12 -16.47
N THR A 117 18.70 -40.01 -17.42
CA THR A 117 18.07 -41.17 -18.04
C THR A 117 18.83 -41.48 -19.31
N ASN A 118 19.48 -42.65 -19.34
CA ASN A 118 20.01 -43.20 -20.57
C ASN A 118 18.83 -43.40 -21.53
N SER A 119 18.94 -42.78 -22.70
CA SER A 119 18.01 -42.75 -23.83
C SER A 119 17.14 -44.01 -23.96
N ASN A 120 15.84 -43.86 -23.68
CA ASN A 120 14.67 -44.68 -24.11
C ASN A 120 13.59 -44.86 -23.03
N GLY A 121 13.81 -44.42 -21.78
CA GLY A 121 12.77 -44.46 -20.74
C GLY A 121 11.86 -43.23 -20.75
N THR A 122 10.54 -43.43 -20.64
CA THR A 122 9.57 -42.40 -20.28
C THR A 122 10.00 -41.80 -18.94
N VAL A 123 10.57 -40.60 -18.97
CA VAL A 123 11.06 -39.96 -17.75
C VAL A 123 9.84 -39.38 -17.03
N PRO A 124 9.60 -39.71 -15.74
CA PRO A 124 8.68 -38.94 -14.93
C PRO A 124 9.16 -37.49 -14.97
N ALA A 125 8.29 -36.55 -15.32
CA ALA A 125 8.63 -35.13 -15.37
C ALA A 125 9.46 -34.76 -14.13
N PRO A 126 10.59 -34.03 -14.26
CA PRO A 126 11.38 -33.61 -13.13
C PRO A 126 10.44 -33.05 -12.07
N LYS A 127 10.41 -33.67 -10.89
CA LYS A 127 9.72 -33.07 -9.75
C LYS A 127 10.42 -31.74 -9.55
N VAL A 128 9.74 -30.64 -9.86
CA VAL A 128 10.24 -29.29 -9.63
C VAL A 128 10.49 -29.22 -8.12
N VAL A 129 11.72 -29.49 -7.70
CA VAL A 129 12.13 -29.30 -6.32
C VAL A 129 12.21 -27.79 -6.18
N ALA A 130 11.24 -27.23 -5.45
CA ALA A 130 11.23 -25.83 -5.10
C ALA A 130 12.50 -25.51 -4.28
N GLY A 131 13.60 -25.19 -4.97
CA GLY A 131 14.73 -24.49 -4.39
C GLY A 131 14.33 -23.04 -4.02
N PRO A 132 15.21 -22.25 -3.42
CA PRO A 132 14.88 -21.00 -2.70
C PRO A 132 14.38 -19.82 -3.59
N SER A 133 13.87 -20.09 -4.78
CA SER A 133 13.03 -19.20 -5.59
C SER A 133 11.54 -19.31 -5.28
N SER A 134 11.17 -19.95 -4.20
CA SER A 134 9.85 -19.70 -3.64
C SER A 134 9.95 -18.35 -2.91
N GLY A 135 8.88 -17.55 -2.88
CA GLY A 135 8.83 -16.46 -1.90
C GLY A 135 9.05 -17.01 -0.49
N ILE A 136 9.07 -16.12 0.52
CA ILE A 136 9.09 -16.53 1.93
C ILE A 136 8.07 -17.65 2.22
N LEU A 137 6.92 -17.59 1.54
CA LEU A 137 5.90 -18.63 1.51
C LEU A 137 5.75 -19.24 0.11
N VAL A 138 5.44 -20.54 0.07
CA VAL A 138 5.09 -21.25 -1.15
C VAL A 138 3.67 -20.86 -1.56
N LEU A 139 3.48 -20.57 -2.85
CA LEU A 139 2.17 -20.23 -3.40
C LEU A 139 1.26 -21.47 -3.43
N PRO A 140 -0.01 -21.40 -2.99
CA PRO A 140 -0.93 -22.53 -3.10
C PRO A 140 -1.14 -22.95 -4.56
N ASP A 141 -1.35 -24.25 -4.80
CA ASP A 141 -1.41 -24.85 -6.15
C ASP A 141 -2.46 -24.22 -7.09
N ASN A 142 -3.49 -23.58 -6.54
CA ASN A 142 -4.56 -22.92 -7.28
C ASN A 142 -4.31 -21.42 -7.56
N PHE A 143 -3.20 -20.86 -7.11
CA PHE A 143 -2.82 -19.48 -7.36
C PHE A 143 -1.60 -19.38 -8.27
N SER A 144 -1.65 -18.43 -9.21
CA SER A 144 -0.48 -18.07 -10.01
C SER A 144 0.13 -16.76 -9.49
N TYR A 145 1.42 -16.54 -9.76
CA TYR A 145 2.05 -15.25 -9.48
C TYR A 145 1.33 -14.09 -10.19
N SER A 146 0.82 -14.32 -11.41
CA SER A 146 0.03 -13.34 -12.14
C SER A 146 -1.26 -12.97 -11.41
N THR A 147 -1.91 -13.95 -10.78
CA THR A 147 -3.08 -13.73 -9.94
C THR A 147 -2.74 -12.84 -8.75
N LEU A 148 -1.61 -13.06 -8.07
CA LEU A 148 -1.18 -12.21 -6.96
C LEU A 148 -0.87 -10.77 -7.39
N VAL A 149 -0.19 -10.58 -8.52
CA VAL A 149 0.06 -9.25 -9.09
C VAL A 149 -1.25 -8.53 -9.42
N THR A 150 -2.23 -9.28 -9.94
CA THR A 150 -3.56 -8.75 -10.24
C THR A 150 -4.31 -8.33 -8.97
N VAL A 151 -4.30 -9.16 -7.93
CA VAL A 151 -4.90 -8.83 -6.62
C VAL A 151 -4.20 -7.62 -5.99
N HIS A 152 -2.87 -7.56 -6.04
CA HIS A 152 -2.10 -6.40 -5.59
C HIS A 152 -2.55 -5.12 -6.30
N ALA A 153 -2.66 -5.14 -7.64
CA ALA A 153 -3.09 -3.99 -8.42
C ALA A 153 -4.51 -3.53 -8.05
N TYR A 154 -5.48 -4.45 -7.91
CA TYR A 154 -6.84 -4.09 -7.52
C TYR A 154 -6.92 -3.51 -6.11
N LEU A 155 -6.21 -4.11 -5.14
CA LEU A 155 -6.14 -3.60 -3.77
C LEU A 155 -5.54 -2.19 -3.74
N LEU A 156 -4.44 -1.96 -4.46
CA LEU A 156 -3.79 -0.64 -4.48
C LEU A 156 -4.59 0.39 -5.27
N MET A 157 -5.30 0.00 -6.32
CA MET A 157 -6.21 0.88 -7.04
C MET A 157 -7.37 1.30 -6.14
N PHE A 158 -8.01 0.37 -5.43
CA PHE A 158 -9.04 0.71 -4.45
C PHE A 158 -8.50 1.63 -3.34
N ALA A 159 -7.35 1.25 -2.76
CA ALA A 159 -6.71 1.98 -1.68
C ALA A 159 -6.29 3.39 -2.06
N TRP A 160 -5.82 3.63 -3.29
CA TRP A 160 -5.27 4.93 -3.68
C TRP A 160 -6.14 5.73 -4.66
N ILE A 161 -7.12 5.14 -5.34
CA ILE A 161 -8.02 5.86 -6.26
C ILE A 161 -9.40 6.08 -5.67
N VAL A 162 -9.88 5.25 -4.75
CA VAL A 162 -11.24 5.36 -4.22
C VAL A 162 -11.22 5.96 -2.80
N CYS A 163 -10.53 5.30 -1.88
CA CYS A 163 -10.53 5.67 -0.47
C CYS A 163 -10.06 7.11 -0.17
N PRO A 164 -9.00 7.65 -0.81
CA PRO A 164 -8.51 8.98 -0.48
C PRO A 164 -9.50 10.07 -0.85
N PHE A 165 -10.18 9.97 -2.00
CA PHE A 165 -11.18 10.96 -2.40
C PHE A 165 -12.36 10.97 -1.44
N ILE A 166 -12.90 9.81 -1.08
CA ILE A 166 -14.02 9.74 -0.13
C ILE A 166 -13.60 10.31 1.22
N GLY A 167 -12.48 9.86 1.78
CA GLY A 167 -12.00 10.32 3.09
C GLY A 167 -11.65 11.80 3.13
N ILE A 168 -11.01 12.34 2.08
CA ILE A 168 -10.69 13.78 1.98
C ILE A 168 -11.97 14.61 1.83
N TYR A 169 -12.94 14.14 1.05
CA TYR A 169 -14.19 14.87 0.82
C TYR A 169 -14.95 15.03 2.14
N ILE A 170 -15.06 13.94 2.91
CA ILE A 170 -15.68 13.94 4.25
C ILE A 170 -14.97 14.93 5.17
N ALA A 171 -13.64 14.86 5.26
CA ALA A 171 -12.86 15.74 6.13
C ALA A 171 -12.84 17.20 5.69
N ARG A 172 -13.19 17.49 4.44
CA ARG A 172 -13.19 18.86 3.91
C ARG A 172 -14.56 19.52 3.96
N TYR A 173 -15.62 18.80 3.56
CA TYR A 173 -16.93 19.41 3.30
C TYR A 173 -18.03 18.95 4.27
N LEU A 174 -17.88 17.80 4.92
CA LEU A 174 -18.95 17.20 5.71
C LEU A 174 -18.74 17.34 7.22
N LYS A 175 -17.83 18.21 7.66
CA LYS A 175 -17.51 18.42 9.08
C LYS A 175 -18.70 18.89 9.90
N THR A 176 -19.40 19.92 9.42
CA THR A 176 -20.56 20.50 10.09
C THR A 176 -21.76 19.56 10.07
N ALA A 177 -21.98 18.89 8.94
CA ALA A 177 -23.10 17.95 8.77
C ALA A 177 -22.97 16.67 9.61
N LEU A 178 -21.75 16.16 9.79
CA LEU A 178 -21.52 14.86 10.45
C LEU A 178 -21.09 14.98 11.92
N GLY A 179 -20.77 16.18 12.40
CA GLY A 179 -20.20 16.35 13.74
C GLY A 179 -19.00 15.43 13.94
N ILE A 180 -18.92 14.71 15.04
CA ILE A 180 -17.76 13.83 15.31
C ILE A 180 -17.57 12.69 14.31
N TRP A 181 -18.60 12.33 13.54
CA TRP A 181 -18.51 11.23 12.57
C TRP A 181 -17.62 11.55 11.37
N TRP A 182 -17.37 12.82 11.03
CA TRP A 182 -16.45 13.15 9.94
C TRP A 182 -15.06 12.59 10.20
N LEU A 183 -14.58 12.66 11.44
CA LEU A 183 -13.26 12.19 11.84
C LEU A 183 -13.20 10.67 11.82
N ARG A 184 -14.22 10.00 12.35
CA ARG A 184 -14.30 8.53 12.37
C ARG A 184 -14.33 7.95 10.96
N LEU A 185 -15.12 8.55 10.07
CA LEU A 185 -15.20 8.11 8.67
C LEU A 185 -13.92 8.45 7.90
N HIS A 186 -13.33 9.63 8.09
CA HIS A 186 -12.02 9.95 7.50
C HIS A 186 -10.97 8.92 7.92
N THR A 187 -10.87 8.64 9.21
CA THR A 187 -9.94 7.64 9.76
C THR A 187 -10.26 6.24 9.23
N LEU A 188 -11.53 5.85 9.11
CA LEU A 188 -11.91 4.56 8.51
C LEU A 188 -11.35 4.42 7.09
N PHE A 189 -11.59 5.41 6.22
CA PHE A 189 -11.11 5.35 4.84
C PHE A 189 -9.58 5.42 4.75
N MET A 190 -8.91 6.22 5.58
CA MET A 190 -7.44 6.35 5.56
C MET A 190 -6.73 5.14 6.18
N LEU A 191 -7.19 4.67 7.34
CA LEU A 191 -6.57 3.55 8.05
C LEU A 191 -6.95 2.20 7.41
N VAL A 192 -8.24 1.92 7.24
CA VAL A 192 -8.68 0.62 6.70
C VAL A 192 -8.56 0.62 5.18
N GLY A 193 -9.10 1.66 4.53
CA GLY A 193 -9.13 1.73 3.07
C GLY A 193 -7.76 1.95 2.44
N VAL A 194 -6.96 2.90 2.92
CA VAL A 194 -5.64 3.18 2.34
C VAL A 194 -4.56 2.30 2.99
N CYS A 195 -4.37 2.38 4.31
CA CYS A 195 -3.23 1.76 4.99
C CYS A 195 -3.31 0.22 4.99
N ILE A 196 -4.38 -0.37 5.52
CA ILE A 196 -4.51 -1.84 5.59
C ILE A 196 -4.49 -2.46 4.20
N CYS A 197 -5.31 -1.97 3.24
CA CYS A 197 -5.29 -2.51 1.89
C CYS A 197 -3.91 -2.38 1.20
N SER A 198 -3.19 -1.27 1.43
CA SER A 198 -1.83 -1.11 0.89
C SER A 198 -0.86 -2.10 1.48
N VAL A 199 -0.84 -2.24 2.81
CA VAL A 199 0.01 -3.21 3.51
C VAL A 199 -0.30 -4.63 3.06
N THR A 200 -1.58 -5.02 2.98
CA THR A 200 -1.99 -6.34 2.50
C THR A 200 -1.52 -6.59 1.07
N GLY A 201 -1.74 -5.64 0.16
CA GLY A 201 -1.29 -5.77 -1.23
C GLY A 201 0.23 -5.93 -1.33
N ILE A 202 0.99 -5.15 -0.56
CA ILE A 202 2.46 -5.23 -0.52
C ILE A 202 2.91 -6.57 0.07
N LEU A 203 2.28 -7.03 1.16
CA LEU A 203 2.60 -8.29 1.82
C LEU A 203 2.40 -9.49 0.90
N PHE A 204 1.36 -9.51 0.06
CA PHE A 204 1.20 -10.59 -0.91
C PHE A 204 2.37 -10.68 -1.89
N ILE A 205 2.87 -9.55 -2.38
CA ILE A 205 4.04 -9.56 -3.27
C ILE A 205 5.30 -9.92 -2.49
N PHE A 206 5.47 -9.39 -1.27
CA PHE A 206 6.64 -9.66 -0.44
C PHE A 206 6.74 -11.12 -0.01
N LEU A 207 5.62 -11.74 0.37
CA LEU A 207 5.63 -13.11 0.89
C LEU A 207 5.78 -14.16 -0.20
N TYR A 208 5.26 -13.93 -1.41
CA TYR A 208 5.17 -14.97 -2.44
C TYR A 208 6.07 -14.74 -3.65
N ARG A 209 6.67 -13.55 -3.83
CA ARG A 209 7.58 -13.29 -4.95
C ARG A 209 8.99 -13.82 -4.66
N PRO A 210 9.61 -14.59 -5.58
CA PRO A 210 11.03 -14.91 -5.48
C PRO A 210 11.95 -13.70 -5.62
N GLY A 211 13.12 -13.78 -4.97
CA GLY A 211 14.26 -12.90 -5.22
C GLY A 211 14.28 -11.62 -4.39
N PRO A 212 15.25 -10.73 -4.60
CA PRO A 212 15.44 -9.55 -3.78
C PRO A 212 14.28 -8.56 -3.96
N HIS A 213 13.50 -8.36 -2.89
CA HIS A 213 12.39 -7.41 -2.86
C HIS A 213 12.86 -5.95 -2.93
N PHE A 214 14.02 -5.68 -2.34
CA PHE A 214 14.65 -4.35 -2.26
C PHE A 214 15.83 -4.18 -3.23
N GLY A 215 16.02 -5.15 -4.14
CA GLY A 215 17.05 -5.05 -5.17
C GLY A 215 16.79 -3.87 -6.10
N MET A 216 17.74 -2.94 -6.18
CA MET A 216 17.76 -1.83 -7.16
C MET A 216 18.24 -2.28 -8.55
N ASP A 217 18.52 -3.56 -8.70
CA ASP A 217 18.89 -4.25 -9.92
C ASP A 217 17.81 -4.01 -10.99
N GLY A 218 18.07 -3.04 -11.87
CA GLY A 218 17.37 -2.86 -13.14
C GLY A 218 16.37 -1.70 -13.24
N ASN A 219 16.72 -0.47 -12.81
CA ASN A 219 15.97 0.76 -13.16
C ASN A 219 14.44 0.59 -13.03
N ASN A 220 13.98 0.04 -11.90
CA ASN A 220 12.56 -0.23 -11.69
C ASN A 220 11.95 0.85 -10.77
N PRO A 221 11.51 2.00 -11.33
CA PRO A 221 11.01 3.12 -10.54
C PRO A 221 9.79 2.75 -9.70
N HIS A 222 8.98 1.77 -10.13
CA HIS A 222 7.82 1.32 -9.38
C HIS A 222 8.17 0.79 -7.98
N LYS A 223 9.23 -0.02 -7.87
CA LYS A 223 9.64 -0.55 -6.56
C LYS A 223 10.13 0.56 -5.63
N LEU A 224 11.00 1.43 -6.15
CA LEU A 224 11.61 2.51 -5.37
C LEU A 224 10.57 3.53 -4.91
N ILE A 225 9.72 4.00 -5.83
CA ILE A 225 8.66 4.95 -5.51
C ILE A 225 7.63 4.27 -4.60
N GLY A 226 7.30 3.00 -4.79
CA GLY A 226 6.41 2.24 -3.91
C GLY A 226 6.89 2.18 -2.45
N ILE A 227 8.18 1.94 -2.24
CA ILE A 227 8.79 1.96 -0.89
C ILE A 227 8.69 3.36 -0.28
N LEU A 228 9.02 4.40 -1.06
CA LEU A 228 8.92 5.79 -0.62
C LEU A 228 7.47 6.14 -0.23
N VAL A 229 6.50 5.87 -1.09
CA VAL A 229 5.06 6.11 -0.85
C VAL A 229 4.59 5.37 0.40
N THR A 230 5.07 4.15 0.63
CA THR A 230 4.74 3.38 1.84
C THR A 230 5.31 4.03 3.10
N GLY A 231 6.55 4.52 3.06
CA GLY A 231 7.12 5.29 4.17
C GLY A 231 6.35 6.59 4.45
N LEU A 232 5.99 7.32 3.40
CA LEU A 232 5.20 8.55 3.50
C LEU A 232 3.78 8.28 4.03
N LEU A 233 3.16 7.14 3.68
CA LEU A 233 1.89 6.69 4.23
C LEU A 233 1.96 6.58 5.77
N PHE A 234 2.99 5.92 6.31
CA PHE A 234 3.13 5.82 7.76
C PHE A 234 3.39 7.18 8.43
N ALA A 235 4.22 8.04 7.82
CA ALA A 235 4.42 9.40 8.30
C ALA A 235 3.11 10.21 8.31
N GLN A 236 2.28 10.05 7.28
CA GLN A 236 0.97 10.68 7.17
C GLN A 236 0.01 10.22 8.27
N MET A 237 0.02 8.92 8.62
CA MET A 237 -0.77 8.37 9.72
C MET A 237 -0.35 8.94 11.08
N ILE A 238 0.96 9.01 11.33
CA ILE A 238 1.49 9.62 12.56
C ILE A 238 1.06 11.08 12.67
N LEU A 239 1.21 11.86 11.59
CA LEU A 239 0.76 13.26 11.56
C LEU A 239 -0.76 13.40 11.76
N GLY A 240 -1.56 12.46 11.26
CA GLY A 240 -3.01 12.43 11.49
C GLY A 240 -3.35 12.27 12.97
N VAL A 241 -2.69 11.32 13.65
CA VAL A 241 -2.86 11.12 15.11
C VAL A 241 -2.37 12.34 15.88
N VAL A 242 -1.21 12.90 15.53
CA VAL A 242 -0.68 14.11 16.18
C VAL A 242 -1.65 15.28 16.04
N SER A 243 -2.23 15.47 14.85
CA SER A 243 -3.19 16.56 14.58
C SER A 243 -4.45 16.41 15.44
N ASP A 244 -4.93 15.19 15.65
CA ASP A 244 -6.08 14.89 16.52
C ASP A 244 -5.74 15.07 18.01
N GLN A 245 -4.62 14.53 18.48
CA GLN A 245 -4.24 14.59 19.90
C GLN A 245 -3.89 15.99 20.38
N LEU A 246 -3.35 16.84 19.49
CA LEU A 246 -3.02 18.24 19.78
C LEU A 246 -4.13 19.20 19.39
N PHE A 247 -5.33 18.70 19.08
CA PHE A 247 -6.46 19.54 18.71
C PHE A 247 -6.95 20.37 19.90
N GLU A 248 -7.05 21.69 19.70
CA GLU A 248 -7.61 22.64 20.65
C GLU A 248 -8.79 23.38 20.02
N VAL A 249 -9.94 23.39 20.69
CA VAL A 249 -11.18 24.02 20.19
C VAL A 249 -11.01 25.54 20.01
N ASN A 250 -10.22 26.17 20.88
CA ASN A 250 -10.06 27.63 20.91
C ASN A 250 -8.81 28.12 20.15
N ARG A 251 -8.26 27.30 19.25
CA ARG A 251 -7.06 27.68 18.50
C ARG A 251 -7.35 28.83 17.52
N THR A 252 -6.50 29.85 17.56
CA THR A 252 -6.62 31.06 16.73
C THR A 252 -5.94 30.94 15.37
N SER A 253 -5.15 29.89 15.16
CA SER A 253 -4.46 29.64 13.90
C SER A 253 -4.28 28.15 13.63
N ILE A 254 -4.04 27.81 12.36
CA ILE A 254 -3.77 26.44 11.95
C ILE A 254 -2.30 26.12 12.29
N PRO A 255 -2.05 25.14 13.16
CA PRO A 255 -0.69 24.76 13.54
C PRO A 255 0.09 24.21 12.33
N TRP A 256 1.42 24.21 12.45
CA TRP A 256 2.28 23.76 11.34
C TRP A 256 2.11 22.26 11.05
N TYR A 257 1.82 21.43 12.05
CA TYR A 257 1.66 19.98 11.89
C TYR A 257 0.38 19.62 11.10
N ASP A 258 -0.72 20.35 11.27
CA ASP A 258 -1.93 20.20 10.44
C ASP A 258 -1.62 20.52 8.97
N ARG A 259 -0.89 21.62 8.74
CA ARG A 259 -0.46 22.01 7.38
C ARG A 259 0.48 20.97 6.77
N ALA A 260 1.40 20.43 7.56
CA ALA A 260 2.29 19.35 7.14
C ALA A 260 1.49 18.10 6.76
N HIS A 261 0.53 17.68 7.58
CA HIS A 261 -0.38 16.57 7.29
C HIS A 261 -1.13 16.79 5.97
N TRP A 262 -1.64 17.99 5.70
CA TRP A 262 -2.36 18.25 4.45
C TRP A 262 -1.48 18.18 3.22
N TRP A 263 -0.30 18.81 3.26
CA TRP A 263 0.60 18.84 2.11
C TRP A 263 1.29 17.49 1.88
N LEU A 264 1.72 16.82 2.94
CA LEU A 264 2.29 15.47 2.85
C LEU A 264 1.28 14.50 2.23
N GLY A 265 0.01 14.53 2.68
CA GLY A 265 -1.05 13.71 2.12
C GLY A 265 -1.24 13.91 0.61
N ARG A 266 -1.26 15.17 0.15
CA ARG A 266 -1.39 15.51 -1.28
C ARG A 266 -0.20 15.01 -2.10
N LEU A 267 1.01 15.27 -1.63
CA LEU A 267 2.24 14.84 -2.33
C LEU A 267 2.35 13.32 -2.38
N THR A 268 1.98 12.63 -1.28
CA THR A 268 1.98 11.17 -1.19
C THR A 268 0.98 10.57 -2.18
N PHE A 269 -0.22 11.14 -2.25
CA PHE A 269 -1.24 10.73 -3.21
C PHE A 269 -0.76 10.89 -4.66
N LEU A 270 -0.18 12.04 -5.02
CA LEU A 270 0.37 12.25 -6.37
C LEU A 270 1.49 11.26 -6.69
N ALA A 271 2.40 11.01 -5.74
CA ALA A 271 3.44 10.01 -5.89
C ALA A 271 2.87 8.59 -6.07
N ALA A 272 1.78 8.25 -5.38
CA ALA A 272 1.09 6.97 -5.56
C ALA A 272 0.48 6.82 -6.96
N LEU A 273 -0.12 7.88 -7.52
CA LEU A 273 -0.62 7.86 -8.91
C LEU A 273 0.48 7.63 -9.93
N VAL A 274 1.63 8.30 -9.76
CA VAL A 274 2.81 8.08 -10.60
C VAL A 274 3.35 6.66 -10.42
N ASN A 275 3.39 6.15 -9.18
CA ASN A 275 3.85 4.80 -8.91
C ASN A 275 2.97 3.74 -9.58
N MET A 276 1.65 3.97 -9.60
CA MET A 276 0.67 3.07 -10.19
C MET A 276 0.86 2.94 -11.71
N TYR A 277 1.18 4.04 -12.40
CA TYR A 277 1.54 4.03 -13.82
C TYR A 277 2.73 3.12 -14.11
N PHE A 278 3.80 3.24 -13.31
CA PHE A 278 4.96 2.37 -13.46
C PHE A 278 4.63 0.91 -13.14
N GLY A 279 3.75 0.65 -12.18
CA GLY A 279 3.26 -0.69 -11.85
C GLY A 279 2.54 -1.35 -13.04
N PHE A 280 1.57 -0.67 -13.64
CA PHE A 280 0.87 -1.16 -14.83
C PHE A 280 1.81 -1.32 -16.03
N SER A 281 2.75 -0.39 -16.21
CA SER A 281 3.73 -0.46 -17.30
C SER A 281 4.71 -1.62 -17.16
N LEU A 282 5.04 -2.02 -15.93
CA LEU A 282 5.92 -3.15 -15.64
C LEU A 282 5.23 -4.49 -15.87
N PHE A 283 3.94 -4.59 -15.54
CA PHE A 283 3.18 -5.84 -15.57
C PHE A 283 2.19 -5.92 -16.74
N LYS A 284 2.51 -5.28 -17.88
CA LYS A 284 1.60 -5.24 -19.04
C LYS A 284 1.16 -6.63 -19.52
N SER A 285 2.08 -7.59 -19.49
CA SER A 285 1.81 -8.98 -19.86
C SER A 285 0.74 -9.65 -18.98
N ASN A 286 0.62 -9.26 -17.71
CA ASN A 286 -0.28 -9.90 -16.76
C ASN A 286 -1.74 -9.50 -16.98
N PHE A 287 -1.95 -8.30 -17.53
CA PHE A 287 -3.28 -7.77 -17.79
C PHE A 287 -3.70 -8.00 -19.27
N GLY A 288 -2.75 -8.30 -20.15
CA GLY A 288 -2.94 -8.24 -21.61
C GLY A 288 -2.53 -6.86 -22.13
N SER A 289 -1.96 -6.82 -23.34
CA SER A 289 -1.43 -5.58 -23.95
C SER A 289 -2.43 -4.43 -23.94
N ASP A 290 -3.69 -4.76 -24.22
CA ASP A 290 -4.75 -3.77 -24.39
C ASP A 290 -5.22 -3.26 -23.02
N MET A 291 -5.36 -4.17 -22.04
CA MET A 291 -5.81 -3.84 -20.68
C MET A 291 -4.80 -3.10 -19.85
N ALA A 292 -3.53 -3.45 -19.96
CA ALA A 292 -2.48 -2.70 -19.29
C ALA A 292 -2.33 -1.28 -19.84
N SER A 293 -2.73 -1.06 -21.09
CA SER A 293 -2.73 0.25 -21.70
C SER A 293 -3.92 1.10 -21.23
N TYR A 294 -5.12 0.53 -21.07
CA TYR A 294 -6.30 1.30 -20.64
C TYR A 294 -6.42 1.51 -19.12
N LEU A 295 -5.97 0.56 -18.28
CA LEU A 295 -6.18 0.63 -16.83
C LEU A 295 -5.61 1.90 -16.16
N PRO A 296 -4.42 2.39 -16.52
CA PRO A 296 -3.94 3.67 -16.02
C PRO A 296 -4.89 4.83 -16.34
N TYR A 297 -5.43 4.87 -17.57
CA TYR A 297 -6.36 5.92 -17.98
C TYR A 297 -7.69 5.82 -17.24
N VAL A 298 -8.19 4.62 -16.95
CA VAL A 298 -9.37 4.43 -16.09
C VAL A 298 -9.08 4.96 -14.68
N GLY A 299 -7.94 4.62 -14.10
CA GLY A 299 -7.51 5.15 -12.81
C GLY A 299 -7.42 6.68 -12.80
N TYR A 300 -6.86 7.28 -13.85
CA TYR A 300 -6.78 8.74 -14.02
C TYR A 300 -8.14 9.38 -14.25
N ALA A 301 -9.03 8.75 -15.00
CA ALA A 301 -10.39 9.23 -15.19
C ALA A 301 -11.16 9.24 -13.86
N LEU A 302 -11.06 8.17 -13.07
CA LEU A 302 -11.64 8.09 -11.73
C LEU A 302 -11.05 9.14 -10.79
N ALA A 303 -9.72 9.34 -10.83
CA ALA A 303 -9.08 10.42 -10.09
C ALA A 303 -9.57 11.81 -10.53
N GLY A 304 -9.76 12.01 -11.83
CA GLY A 304 -10.35 13.23 -12.41
C GLY A 304 -11.77 13.48 -11.93
N VAL A 305 -12.63 12.45 -11.91
CA VAL A 305 -13.97 12.52 -11.31
C VAL A 305 -13.89 12.89 -9.83
N GLY A 306 -12.95 12.31 -9.09
CA GLY A 306 -12.69 12.66 -7.70
C GLY A 306 -12.31 14.14 -7.52
N VAL A 307 -11.45 14.69 -8.39
CA VAL A 307 -11.09 16.11 -8.39
C VAL A 307 -12.31 16.99 -8.72
N LEU A 308 -13.11 16.61 -9.72
CA LEU A 308 -14.34 17.33 -10.07
C LEU A 308 -15.34 17.33 -8.91
N ALA A 309 -15.48 16.20 -8.21
CA ALA A 309 -16.30 16.12 -6.99
C ALA A 309 -15.79 17.07 -5.90
N MET A 310 -14.46 17.19 -5.72
CA MET A 310 -13.89 18.16 -4.78
C MET A 310 -14.18 19.61 -5.18
N ILE A 311 -14.14 19.92 -6.47
CA ILE A 311 -14.48 21.26 -6.99
C ILE A 311 -15.96 21.53 -6.76
N ALA A 312 -16.84 20.60 -7.11
CA ALA A 312 -18.27 20.73 -6.88
C ALA A 312 -18.59 20.92 -5.38
N GLY A 313 -17.97 20.12 -4.50
CA GLY A 313 -18.12 20.25 -3.06
C GLY A 313 -17.71 21.63 -2.54
N HIS A 314 -16.68 22.25 -3.12
CA HIS A 314 -16.28 23.61 -2.78
C HIS A 314 -17.36 24.65 -3.12
N PHE A 315 -18.03 24.52 -4.27
CA PHE A 315 -19.10 25.42 -4.66
C PHE A 315 -20.40 25.18 -3.89
N ILE A 316 -20.72 23.92 -3.56
CA ILE A 316 -21.97 23.54 -2.87
C ILE A 316 -21.91 23.87 -1.38
N HIS A 317 -20.80 23.52 -0.71
CA HIS A 317 -20.68 23.63 0.74
C HIS A 317 -19.94 24.90 1.20
N GLY A 318 -19.43 25.71 0.27
CA GLY A 318 -18.64 26.90 0.57
C GLY A 318 -17.15 26.62 0.79
N GLY A 319 -16.37 27.70 0.91
CA GLY A 319 -14.94 27.63 1.24
C GLY A 319 -14.69 26.98 2.61
N GLN A 320 -13.47 26.45 2.81
CA GLN A 320 -13.13 25.65 3.99
C GLN A 320 -13.53 26.33 5.31
N ASP A 321 -14.40 25.67 6.09
CA ASP A 321 -14.49 25.86 7.54
C ASP A 321 -13.16 25.39 8.14
N ASN A 322 -12.17 26.26 8.10
CA ASN A 322 -10.93 26.04 8.81
C ASN A 322 -11.27 26.00 10.31
N HIS A 323 -10.63 25.10 11.05
CA HIS A 323 -10.83 24.89 12.49
C HIS A 323 -10.46 26.11 13.38
N VAL A 324 -10.30 27.28 12.78
CA VAL A 324 -10.15 28.53 13.51
C VAL A 324 -11.58 28.98 13.76
N ALA A 325 -11.98 29.03 15.04
CA ALA A 325 -13.23 29.67 15.40
C ALA A 325 -13.25 31.02 14.66
N PRO A 326 -14.32 31.35 13.89
CA PRO A 326 -14.42 32.67 13.31
C PRO A 326 -14.14 33.64 14.46
N LEU A 327 -13.10 34.48 14.30
CA LEU A 327 -12.72 35.46 15.32
C LEU A 327 -14.03 36.03 15.80
N ALA A 328 -14.45 35.66 17.01
CA ALA A 328 -15.74 36.06 17.49
C ALA A 328 -15.71 37.56 17.34
N GLU A 329 -16.59 38.12 16.48
CA GLU A 329 -16.82 39.55 16.58
C GLU A 329 -17.02 39.78 18.07
N PRO A 330 -16.23 40.66 18.70
CA PRO A 330 -16.29 40.85 20.13
C PRO A 330 -17.76 41.06 20.42
N VAL A 331 -18.38 40.09 21.09
CA VAL A 331 -19.81 40.14 21.40
C VAL A 331 -19.96 41.48 22.08
N LYS A 332 -20.61 42.44 21.42
CA LYS A 332 -20.91 43.72 22.04
C LYS A 332 -21.70 43.32 23.27
N GLN A 333 -21.09 43.51 24.44
CA GLN A 333 -21.58 43.01 25.73
C GLN A 333 -23.00 43.53 26.06
N ASN A 334 -23.51 44.45 25.25
CA ASN A 334 -24.80 45.10 25.37
C ASN A 334 -25.97 44.37 24.68
N ASP A 335 -25.73 43.33 23.87
CA ASP A 335 -26.80 42.61 23.15
C ASP A 335 -27.25 41.30 23.83
N PHE A 336 -26.65 40.93 24.97
CA PHE A 336 -27.20 39.85 25.79
C PHE A 336 -28.42 40.36 26.57
N LYS A 337 -29.61 40.27 25.95
CA LYS A 337 -30.86 40.24 26.71
C LYS A 337 -30.98 38.85 27.33
N PRO A 338 -30.88 38.70 28.67
CA PRO A 338 -31.18 37.42 29.27
C PRO A 338 -32.61 37.00 28.87
N PRO A 339 -32.87 35.69 28.71
CA PRO A 339 -34.22 35.18 28.55
C PRO A 339 -35.15 35.81 29.61
N PRO A 340 -36.41 36.14 29.29
CA PRO A 340 -37.33 36.82 30.22
C PRO A 340 -37.49 36.11 31.56
N ASP A 341 -37.20 34.81 31.61
CA ASP A 341 -37.33 33.93 32.77
C ASP A 341 -35.98 33.61 33.46
N TYR A 342 -34.88 34.24 33.04
CA TYR A 342 -33.57 33.99 33.64
C TYR A 342 -33.51 34.44 35.10
N GLU A 343 -34.14 35.57 35.45
CA GLU A 343 -34.24 36.02 36.84
C GLU A 343 -35.10 35.07 37.68
N ASP A 344 -36.22 34.58 37.14
CA ASP A 344 -37.11 33.64 37.83
C ASP A 344 -36.43 32.29 38.13
N ARG A 345 -35.61 31.79 37.21
CA ARG A 345 -34.85 30.54 37.42
C ARG A 345 -33.69 30.73 38.40
N PHE A 346 -33.09 31.92 38.48
CA PHE A 346 -32.02 32.20 39.43
C PHE A 346 -32.54 32.43 40.85
N GLN A 347 -33.68 33.11 41.01
CA GLN A 347 -34.30 33.33 42.32
C GLN A 347 -34.88 32.05 42.92
N ASN A 348 -35.45 31.15 42.11
CA ASN A 348 -36.03 29.89 42.63
C ASN A 348 -35.01 28.78 42.92
N ARG A 349 -33.79 28.86 42.39
CA ARG A 349 -32.76 27.81 42.60
C ARG A 349 -31.88 28.08 43.83
N TYR A 350 -31.93 29.29 44.38
CA TYR A 350 -31.29 29.66 45.63
C TYR A 350 -32.32 30.36 46.52
N PRO A 351 -33.10 29.62 47.33
CA PRO A 351 -33.93 30.26 48.34
C PRO A 351 -33.02 31.16 49.19
N PRO A 352 -33.46 32.38 49.56
CA PRO A 352 -32.71 33.25 50.43
C PRO A 352 -32.28 32.44 51.65
N GLN A 353 -30.98 32.20 51.78
CA GLN A 353 -30.46 31.73 53.06
C GLN A 353 -30.77 32.87 54.03
N ASP A 354 -31.68 32.61 54.97
CA ASP A 354 -31.91 33.46 56.12
C ASP A 354 -30.56 33.80 56.74
N ARG A 355 -30.04 34.98 56.38
CA ARG A 355 -28.92 35.59 57.07
C ARG A 355 -29.49 36.07 58.38
N ASN A 356 -29.51 35.18 59.37
CA ASN A 356 -29.67 35.54 60.77
C ASN A 356 -28.43 36.37 61.18
N PRO A 357 -28.55 37.69 61.39
CA PRO A 357 -27.41 38.55 61.68
C PRO A 357 -26.85 38.38 63.11
N ASP A 358 -27.52 37.63 63.97
CA ASP A 358 -27.27 37.67 65.42
C ASP A 358 -26.30 36.58 65.94
N ARG A 359 -25.58 35.86 65.06
CA ARG A 359 -24.71 34.75 65.49
C ARG A 359 -23.22 35.08 65.61
N TYR A 360 -22.87 36.35 65.81
CA TYR A 360 -21.48 36.79 66.06
C TYR A 360 -21.33 37.59 67.35
N GLN A 361 -21.83 37.08 68.48
CA GLN A 361 -21.31 37.47 69.78
C GLN A 361 -21.20 36.26 70.71
N SER A 362 -20.14 36.27 71.51
CA SER A 362 -19.82 35.33 72.60
C SER A 362 -19.27 33.96 72.17
N SER A 363 -17.93 33.85 72.15
CA SER A 363 -17.24 32.88 73.02
C SER A 363 -15.73 33.13 73.04
N ASP A 364 -15.30 34.13 73.80
CA ASP A 364 -14.03 34.07 74.50
C ASP A 364 -14.22 33.15 75.71
N ARG A 365 -13.61 31.95 75.68
CA ARG A 365 -13.13 31.26 76.88
C ARG A 365 -12.22 30.09 76.51
N TYR A 366 -10.99 30.21 77.01
CA TYR A 366 -9.98 29.18 77.21
C TYR A 366 -10.54 27.76 77.40
N ASN A 367 -9.99 26.79 76.65
CA ASN A 367 -9.52 25.56 77.29
C ASN A 367 -8.40 24.90 76.47
N SER A 368 -7.22 24.81 77.08
CA SER A 368 -6.06 24.07 76.63
C SER A 368 -6.23 22.58 76.95
N SER A 369 -6.21 21.71 75.94
CA SER A 369 -5.98 20.27 76.11
C SER A 369 -5.39 19.64 74.85
N PRO A 370 -4.64 18.53 74.95
CA PRO A 370 -3.59 18.17 74.01
C PRO A 370 -4.13 17.53 72.72
N ARG A 371 -3.38 17.78 71.63
CA ARG A 371 -3.54 17.21 70.30
C ARG A 371 -3.64 15.68 70.33
N SER A 372 -4.72 15.16 69.74
CA SER A 372 -4.76 13.80 69.18
C SER A 372 -4.46 13.88 67.67
N PRO A 373 -3.45 13.15 67.15
CA PRO A 373 -3.10 13.17 65.73
C PRO A 373 -4.00 12.18 64.98
N GLY A 374 -4.91 12.68 64.13
CA GLY A 374 -5.63 11.76 63.24
C GLY A 374 -6.95 12.24 62.61
N GLY A 375 -7.41 13.45 62.89
CA GLY A 375 -8.64 13.96 62.26
C GLY A 375 -8.32 14.92 61.12
N TYR A 376 -8.47 14.47 59.87
CA TYR A 376 -8.70 15.42 58.78
C TYR A 376 -9.93 16.25 59.18
N THR A 377 -9.76 17.57 59.24
CA THR A 377 -10.88 18.44 59.60
C THR A 377 -12.00 18.21 58.59
N GLN A 378 -13.25 18.16 59.04
CA GLN A 378 -14.44 18.01 58.19
C GLN A 378 -14.46 19.00 57.00
N ARG A 379 -13.74 20.13 57.14
CA ARG A 379 -13.49 21.12 56.10
C ARG A 379 -12.59 20.60 54.96
N GLN A 380 -11.52 19.87 55.26
CA GLN A 380 -10.64 19.25 54.27
C GLN A 380 -11.34 18.13 53.49
N GLU A 381 -12.22 17.37 54.14
CA GLU A 381 -12.99 16.31 53.48
C GLU A 381 -14.04 16.89 52.51
N ARG A 382 -14.67 18.02 52.88
CA ARG A 382 -15.56 18.76 51.97
C ARG A 382 -14.81 19.32 50.76
N GLN A 383 -13.60 19.86 50.95
CA GLN A 383 -12.77 20.35 49.84
C GLN A 383 -12.40 19.22 48.86
N ARG A 384 -11.93 18.07 49.37
CA ARG A 384 -11.62 16.91 48.53
C ARG A 384 -12.84 16.38 47.77
N THR A 385 -14.01 16.42 48.39
CA THR A 385 -15.27 16.00 47.74
C THR A 385 -15.66 16.97 46.62
N GLN A 386 -15.46 18.28 46.82
CA GLN A 386 -15.72 19.27 45.78
C GLN A 386 -14.72 19.15 44.61
N GLU A 387 -13.45 18.88 44.89
CA GLU A 387 -12.42 18.64 43.86
C GLU A 387 -12.75 17.40 43.02
N ARG A 388 -13.10 16.27 43.66
CA ARG A 388 -13.52 15.06 42.92
C ARG A 388 -14.73 15.32 42.02
N ARG A 389 -15.76 16.03 42.51
CA ARG A 389 -16.93 16.41 41.71
C ARG A 389 -16.60 17.38 40.57
N ARG A 390 -15.49 18.11 40.66
CA ARG A 390 -15.02 18.99 39.60
C ARG A 390 -14.31 18.17 38.53
N ASP A 391 -13.45 17.24 38.94
CA ASP A 391 -12.74 16.33 38.04
C ASP A 391 -13.68 15.37 37.31
N ASP A 392 -14.70 14.85 37.99
CA ASP A 392 -15.70 13.97 37.38
C ASP A 392 -16.52 14.72 36.32
N ARG A 393 -16.89 15.99 36.58
CA ARG A 393 -17.53 16.84 35.57
C ARG A 393 -16.62 17.14 34.38
N TYR A 394 -15.34 17.39 34.62
CA TYR A 394 -14.38 17.56 33.52
C TYR A 394 -14.19 16.28 32.69
N ARG A 395 -14.27 15.10 33.32
CA ARG A 395 -14.23 13.80 32.62
C ARG A 395 -15.50 13.53 31.83
N GLU A 396 -16.68 13.83 32.39
CA GLU A 396 -17.95 13.74 31.65
C GLU A 396 -17.98 14.69 30.46
N ASP A 397 -17.59 15.96 30.64
CA ASP A 397 -17.51 16.92 29.52
C ASP A 397 -16.49 16.48 28.46
N ARG A 398 -15.34 15.91 28.87
CA ARG A 398 -14.35 15.38 27.94
C ARG A 398 -14.87 14.15 27.19
N ASN A 399 -15.64 13.29 27.83
CA ASN A 399 -16.25 12.12 27.21
C ASN A 399 -17.46 12.48 26.34
N TYR A 400 -18.14 13.60 26.61
CA TYR A 400 -19.22 14.12 25.78
C TYR A 400 -18.70 14.88 24.54
N ARG A 401 -17.45 15.37 24.60
CA ARG A 401 -16.77 16.09 23.51
C ARG A 401 -15.82 15.21 22.68
N ARG A 402 -15.63 13.93 23.05
CA ARG A 402 -14.94 12.87 22.27
C ARG A 402 -15.97 11.89 21.70
#